data_AF-A0A9E2JL18-F1
#
_entry.id   AF-A0A9E2JL18-F1
#
_cell.length_a   1.000
_cell.length_b   1.000
_cell.length_c   1.000
_cell.angle_alpha   90.00
_cell.angle_beta   90.00
_cell.angle_gamma   90.00
#
_symmetry.space_group_name_H-M   'P 1'
#
loop_
_entity.id
_entity.type
_entity.pdbx_description
1 polymer ?
#
loop_
_entity_poly.entity_id
_entity_poly.type
_entity_poly.pdbx_seq_one_letter_code
_entity_poly.pdbx_strand_id
1 'polypeptide(L)'
;MDLIRNPQLAGQSRWTAKKFYSHFTDELSVEIGYIMVVRWFHERGFARKVPRFWPDRQDEKSREAFVQQHKVYPADPEIDL
;
A
#
# COMPACT_ATOMS: atom_id res chain seq x y z
N MET A 1 -19.13 0.67 6.88
CA MET A 1 -17.92 -0.04 6.37
C MET A 1 -17.30 0.66 5.16
N ASP A 2 -17.98 1.65 4.54
CA ASP A 2 -17.49 2.31 3.32
C ASP A 2 -16.28 3.22 3.52
N LEU A 3 -16.15 3.88 4.67
CA LEU A 3 -15.06 4.81 4.95
C LEU A 3 -13.67 4.16 4.81
N ILE A 4 -13.52 2.92 5.29
CA ILE A 4 -12.23 2.19 5.22
C ILE A 4 -11.87 1.78 3.79
N ARG A 5 -12.88 1.55 2.94
CA ARG A 5 -12.70 1.11 1.55
C ARG A 5 -12.55 2.30 0.61
N ASN A 6 -13.17 3.42 0.97
CA ASN A 6 -13.20 4.68 0.23
C ASN A 6 -12.59 5.80 1.08
N PRO A 7 -11.26 5.84 1.25
CA PRO A 7 -10.56 6.88 2.02
C PRO A 7 -10.87 8.31 1.53
N GLN A 8 -11.33 8.46 0.29
CA GLN A 8 -11.69 9.74 -0.32
C GLN A 8 -12.84 10.43 0.42
N LEU A 9 -13.73 9.66 1.06
CA LEU A 9 -14.81 10.18 1.88
C LEU A 9 -14.30 10.96 3.11
N ALA A 10 -13.07 10.68 3.56
CA ALA A 10 -12.37 11.40 4.62
C ALA A 10 -11.27 12.33 4.08
N GLY A 11 -11.30 12.67 2.78
CA GLY A 11 -10.27 13.50 2.14
C GLY A 11 -8.88 12.84 2.08
N GLN A 12 -8.78 11.52 2.27
CA GLN A 12 -7.53 10.77 2.20
C GLN A 12 -7.41 10.01 0.88
N SER A 13 -6.19 9.90 0.35
CA SER A 13 -5.92 9.04 -0.82
C SER A 13 -5.80 7.56 -0.44
N ARG A 14 -5.35 7.28 0.78
CA ARG A 14 -5.17 5.92 1.33
C ARG A 14 -5.17 5.94 2.85
N TRP A 15 -5.60 4.84 3.44
CA TRP A 15 -5.49 4.61 4.88
C TRP A 15 -4.12 4.06 5.26
N THR A 16 -3.53 4.67 6.28
CA THR A 16 -2.51 4.04 7.12
C THR A 16 -3.10 3.89 8.51
N ALA A 17 -2.62 2.93 9.29
CA ALA A 17 -3.10 2.75 10.66
C ALA A 17 -3.02 4.05 11.48
N LYS A 18 -1.95 4.83 11.29
CA LYS A 18 -1.79 6.16 11.91
C LYS A 18 -2.84 7.17 11.46
N LYS A 19 -3.05 7.32 10.14
CA LYS A 19 -4.06 8.25 9.60
C LYS A 19 -5.46 7.88 10.04
N PHE A 20 -5.76 6.58 10.04
CA PHE A 20 -7.06 6.08 10.46
C PHE A 20 -7.27 6.29 11.96
N TYR A 21 -6.25 6.03 12.78
CA TYR A 21 -6.28 6.33 14.21
C TYR A 21 -6.55 7.81 14.48
N SER A 22 -5.75 8.70 13.88
CA SER A 22 -5.92 10.16 14.04
C SER A 22 -7.31 10.64 13.60
N HIS A 23 -7.86 10.09 12.51
CA HIS A 23 -9.20 10.44 12.07
C HIS A 23 -10.28 10.12 13.14
N PHE A 24 -10.14 9.03 13.89
CA PHE A 24 -11.10 8.67 14.94
C PHE A 24 -10.87 9.41 16.27
N THR A 25 -9.61 9.69 16.62
CA THR A 25 -9.30 10.40 17.86
C THR A 25 -9.54 11.90 17.74
N ASP A 26 -9.23 12.48 16.57
CA ASP A 26 -9.20 13.93 16.40
C ASP A 26 -10.54 14.46 15.87
N GLU A 27 -11.22 13.74 14.96
CA GLU A 27 -12.48 14.20 14.37
C GLU A 27 -13.73 13.63 15.06
N LEU A 28 -13.62 12.47 15.71
CA LEU A 28 -14.74 11.77 16.34
C LEU A 28 -14.63 11.68 17.88
N SER A 29 -13.52 12.18 18.46
CA SER A 29 -13.24 12.16 19.91
C SER A 29 -13.44 10.78 20.56
N VAL A 30 -13.16 9.71 19.82
CA VAL A 30 -13.27 8.34 20.35
C VAL A 30 -11.95 7.96 20.99
N GLU A 31 -11.99 7.53 22.26
CA GLU A 31 -10.84 6.86 22.89
C GLU A 31 -10.75 5.41 22.39
N ILE A 32 -9.87 5.21 21.42
CA ILE A 32 -9.52 3.91 20.88
C ILE A 32 -8.01 3.78 20.98
N GLY A 33 -7.50 2.62 21.41
CA GLY A 33 -6.06 2.37 21.44
C GLY A 33 -5.50 2.10 20.03
N TYR A 34 -4.31 2.64 19.72
CA TYR A 34 -3.65 2.42 18.43
C TYR A 34 -3.45 0.93 18.09
N ILE A 35 -3.14 0.11 19.10
CA ILE A 35 -2.98 -1.34 18.95
C ILE A 35 -4.29 -2.01 18.48
N MET A 36 -5.44 -1.53 18.96
CA MET A 36 -6.74 -2.06 18.55
C MET A 36 -7.01 -1.75 17.08
N VAL A 37 -6.69 -0.54 16.62
CA VAL A 37 -6.77 -0.16 15.20
C VAL A 37 -5.93 -1.11 14.34
N VAL A 38 -4.67 -1.34 14.73
CA VAL A 38 -3.76 -2.20 13.96
C VAL A 38 -4.26 -3.65 13.92
N ARG A 39 -4.69 -4.21 15.05
CA ARG A 39 -5.27 -5.56 15.11
C ARG A 39 -6.50 -5.67 14.20
N TRP A 40 -7.39 -4.69 14.27
CA TRP A 40 -8.60 -4.62 13.45
C TRP A 40 -8.30 -4.60 11.94
N PHE A 41 -7.23 -3.90 11.52
CA PHE A 41 -6.77 -3.91 10.13
C PHE A 41 -6.27 -5.30 9.71
N HIS A 42 -5.49 -5.98 10.56
CA HIS A 42 -4.98 -7.33 10.27
C HIS A 42 -6.11 -8.36 10.15
N GLU A 43 -7.09 -8.34 11.07
CA GLU A 43 -8.25 -9.25 11.04
C GLU A 43 -9.08 -9.14 9.75
N ARG A 44 -9.08 -7.97 9.12
CA ARG A 44 -9.80 -7.70 7.86
C ARG A 44 -8.95 -7.92 6.62
N GLY A 45 -7.74 -8.44 6.77
CA GLY A 45 -6.84 -8.75 5.65
C GLY A 45 -6.22 -7.52 5.01
N PHE A 46 -6.22 -6.35 5.66
CA PHE A 46 -5.51 -5.19 5.14
C PHE A 46 -4.00 -5.42 5.25
N ALA A 47 -3.34 -5.44 4.09
CA ALA A 47 -1.92 -5.71 4.00
C ALA A 47 -1.07 -4.49 4.41
N ARG A 48 0.00 -4.76 5.16
CA ARG A 48 1.04 -3.77 5.45
C ARG A 48 1.88 -3.52 4.18
N LYS A 49 1.50 -2.52 3.38
CA LYS A 49 2.32 -2.05 2.25
C LYS A 49 3.45 -1.16 2.77
N VAL A 50 4.57 -1.77 3.13
CA VAL A 50 5.83 -1.05 3.38
C VAL A 50 6.51 -0.87 2.02
N PRO A 51 7.00 0.32 1.65
CA PRO A 51 7.95 0.39 0.54
C PRO A 51 9.11 -0.54 0.89
N ARG A 52 9.35 -1.55 0.06
CA ARG A 52 10.64 -2.26 0.13
C ARG A 52 11.70 -1.23 -0.23
N PHE A 53 12.70 -1.06 0.64
CA PHE A 53 13.91 -0.37 0.23
C PHE A 53 14.43 -1.04 -1.04
N TRP A 54 14.93 -0.24 -1.98
CA TRP A 54 15.63 -0.78 -3.13
C TRP A 54 16.71 -1.73 -2.60
N PRO A 55 16.83 -2.97 -3.10
CA PRO A 55 17.83 -3.88 -2.56
C PRO A 55 19.21 -3.25 -2.73
N ASP A 56 19.88 -2.95 -1.62
CA ASP A 56 21.29 -2.59 -1.67
C ASP A 56 22.02 -3.81 -2.24
N ARG A 57 22.71 -3.62 -3.39
CA ARG A 57 23.42 -4.64 -4.18
C ARG A 57 22.58 -5.40 -5.22
N GLN A 58 21.74 -4.72 -5.99
CA GLN A 58 21.38 -5.28 -7.29
C GLN A 58 22.63 -5.35 -8.18
N ASP A 59 22.85 -6.50 -8.80
CA ASP A 59 23.84 -6.63 -9.87
C ASP A 59 23.36 -5.84 -11.09
N GLU A 60 24.10 -4.81 -11.46
CA GLU A 60 23.75 -3.88 -12.54
C GLU A 60 23.58 -4.62 -13.88
N LYS A 61 24.39 -5.66 -14.14
CA LYS A 61 24.26 -6.46 -15.36
C LYS A 61 22.96 -7.25 -15.39
N SER A 62 22.60 -7.82 -14.25
CA SER A 62 21.32 -8.53 -14.07
C SER A 62 20.13 -7.56 -14.22
N ARG A 63 20.26 -6.32 -13.73
CA ARG A 63 19.23 -5.27 -13.90
C ARG A 63 19.07 -4.89 -15.36
N GLU A 64 20.16 -4.63 -16.07
CA GLU A 64 20.13 -4.27 -17.50
C GLU A 64 19.53 -5.39 -18.35
N ALA A 65 19.92 -6.65 -18.11
CA ALA A 65 19.35 -7.81 -18.80
C ALA A 65 17.83 -7.90 -18.59
N PHE A 66 17.37 -7.73 -17.34
CA PHE A 66 15.95 -7.71 -17.01
C PHE A 66 15.20 -6.58 -17.74
N VAL A 67 15.77 -5.36 -17.75
CA VAL A 67 15.16 -4.22 -18.45
C VAL A 67 15.07 -4.47 -19.96
N GLN A 68 16.10 -5.04 -20.59
CA GLN A 68 16.05 -5.35 -22.03
C GLN A 68 15.02 -6.44 -22.35
N GLN A 69 14.94 -7.48 -21.52
CA GLN A 69 13.92 -8.53 -21.65
C GLN A 69 12.50 -7.96 -21.50
N HIS A 70 12.29 -7.02 -20.58
CA HIS A 70 10.96 -6.44 -20.35
C HIS A 70 10.53 -5.40 -21.38
N LYS A 71 11.46 -4.80 -22.13
CA LYS A 71 11.14 -3.83 -23.20
C LYS A 71 10.40 -4.44 -24.39
N VAL A 72 10.53 -5.74 -24.62
CA VAL A 72 9.89 -6.40 -25.76
C VAL A 72 8.44 -6.80 -25.47
N TYR A 73 8.06 -6.94 -24.20
CA TYR A 73 6.72 -7.39 -23.80
C TYR A 73 5.58 -6.44 -24.19
N PRO A 74 5.73 -5.10 -24.16
CA PRO A 74 4.68 -4.21 -24.66
C PRO A 74 4.42 -4.30 -26.18
N ALA A 75 5.35 -4.88 -26.94
CA ALA A 75 5.19 -5.10 -28.37
C ALA A 75 4.64 -6.51 -28.69
N ASP A 76 4.46 -7.35 -27.67
CA ASP A 76 3.96 -8.71 -27.83
C ASP A 76 2.42 -8.69 -27.79
N PRO A 77 1.74 -9.06 -28.90
CA PRO A 77 0.29 -9.07 -28.96
C PRO A 77 -0.36 -10.16 -28.10
N GLU A 78 0.41 -11.10 -27.54
CA GLU A 78 -0.09 -12.17 -26.67
C GLU A 78 -0.07 -11.77 -25.17
N ILE A 79 0.58 -10.66 -24.82
CA ILE A 79 0.69 -10.18 -23.44
C ILE A 79 -0.42 -9.17 -23.13
N ASP A 80 -1.35 -9.57 -22.26
CA ASP A 80 -2.39 -8.70 -21.72
C ASP A 80 -1.79 -7.79 -20.62
N LEU A 81 -1.88 -6.46 -20.81
CA LEU A 81 -1.29 -5.43 -19.94
C LEU A 81 -2.30 -4.80 -18.97
#